data_AF-F9PCF2-F1
#
_entry.id   AF-F9PCF2-F1
#
_cell.length_a   1.000
_cell.length_b   1.000
_cell.length_c   1.000
_cell.angle_alpha   90.00
_cell.angle_beta   90.00
_cell.angle_gamma   90.00
#
_symmetry.space_group_name_H-M   'P 1'
#
loop_
_entity.id
_entity.type
_entity.pdbx_description
1 polymer ?
#
loop_
_entity_poly.entity_id
_entity_poly.type
_entity_poly.pdbx_seq_one_letter_code
_entity_poly.pdbx_strand_id
1 'polypeptide(L)' 'MFFWKNEEIYKQFKEIGERYRNHFGEDFPVYLIIPFEVTEEVLLNYNSVVDSCIKKNEAFEKPIDYDDRKY' A
#
# COMPACT_ATOMS: atom_id res chain seq x y z
N MET A 1 1.91 -9.45 -10.17
CA MET A 1 1.23 -8.47 -11.03
C MET A 1 -0.18 -8.33 -10.52
N PHE A 2 -0.63 -7.13 -10.16
CA PHE A 2 -1.98 -6.90 -9.64
C PHE A 2 -2.97 -6.71 -10.79
N PHE A 3 -4.22 -7.11 -10.59
CA PHE A 3 -5.29 -6.87 -11.54
C PHE A 3 -6.15 -5.70 -11.06
N TRP A 4 -6.14 -4.62 -11.83
CA TRP A 4 -6.95 -3.43 -11.57
C TRP A 4 -8.17 -3.44 -12.49
N LYS A 5 -9.38 -3.32 -11.92
CA LYS A 5 -10.62 -3.33 -12.71
C LYS A 5 -10.76 -2.11 -13.61
N ASN A 6 -10.14 -0.97 -13.26
CA ASN A 6 -10.13 0.25 -14.05
C ASN A 6 -8.88 1.10 -13.74
N GLU A 7 -8.65 2.14 -14.55
CA GLU A 7 -7.53 3.08 -14.36
C GLU A 7 -7.66 3.94 -13.09
N GLU A 8 -8.88 4.18 -12.62
CA GLU A 8 -9.14 5.01 -11.43
C GLU A 8 -8.63 4.33 -10.15
N ILE A 9 -8.89 3.03 -10.01
CA ILE A 9 -8.38 2.16 -8.94
C ILE A 9 -6.85 2.17 -8.95
N TYR A 10 -6.24 2.10 -10.13
CA TYR A 10 -4.78 2.18 -10.25
C TYR A 10 -4.23 3.54 -9.80
N LYS A 11 -4.88 4.65 -10.18
CA LYS A 11 -4.48 6.01 -9.75
C LYS A 11 -4.57 6.17 -8.24
N GLN A 12 -5.71 5.80 -7.64
CA GLN A 12 -5.90 5.87 -6.19
C GLN A 12 -4.88 5.00 -5.44
N PHE A 13 -4.65 3.77 -5.92
CA PHE A 13 -3.62 2.88 -5.39
C PHE A 13 -2.24 3.55 -5.36
N LYS A 14 -1.83 4.16 -6.49
CA LYS A 14 -0.54 4.84 -6.63
C LYS A 14 -0.43 6.04 -5.69
N GLU A 15 -1.48 6.85 -5.59
CA GLU A 15 -1.51 8.02 -4.70
C GLU A 15 -1.37 7.63 -3.22
N ILE A 16 -2.03 6.56 -2.78
CA ILE A 16 -1.92 6.06 -1.40
C ILE A 16 -0.47 5.61 -1.11
N GLY A 17 0.13 4.86 -2.04
CA GLY A 17 1.52 4.42 -1.92
C GLY A 17 2.53 5.57 -1.92
N GLU A 18 2.33 6.57 -2.77
CA GLU A 18 3.17 7.77 -2.79
C GLU A 18 3.06 8.57 -1.49
N ARG A 19 1.87 8.67 -0.89
CA ARG A 19 1.69 9.32 0.42
C ARG A 19 2.51 8.62 1.51
N TYR A 20 2.45 7.29 1.57
CA TYR A 20 3.25 6.53 2.52
C TYR A 20 4.75 6.74 2.29
N ARG A 21 5.20 6.65 1.03
CA ARG A 21 6.61 6.82 0.66
C ARG A 21 7.13 8.22 0.95
N ASN A 22 6.34 9.25 0.72
CA ASN A 22 6.74 10.63 1.02
C ASN A 22 6.90 10.85 2.53
N HIS A 23 6.14 10.13 3.36
CA HIS A 23 6.21 10.26 4.83
C HIS A 23 7.35 9.44 5.44
N PHE A 24 7.51 8.19 5.03
CA PHE A 24 8.46 7.25 5.63
C PHE A 24 9.76 7.04 4.83
N GLY A 25 9.82 7.51 3.58
CA GLY A 25 10.98 7.32 2.69
C GLY A 25 11.11 5.93 2.08
N GLU A 26 10.14 5.05 2.31
CA GLU A 26 10.13 3.65 1.84
C GLU A 26 8.80 3.29 1.15
N ASP A 27 8.84 2.27 0.29
CA ASP A 27 7.64 1.78 -0.38
C ASP A 27 6.76 0.96 0.60
N PHE A 28 5.45 1.14 0.52
CA PHE A 28 4.52 0.36 1.36
C PHE A 28 4.56 -1.13 0.94
N PRO A 29 4.53 -2.08 1.90
CA PRO A 29 4.51 -3.51 1.59
C PRO A 29 3.14 -3.98 1.10
N VAL A 30 2.78 -3.57 -0.11
CA VAL A 30 1.44 -3.75 -0.71
C VAL A 30 1.02 -5.21 -0.79
N TYR A 31 1.97 -6.15 -0.97
CA TYR A 31 1.71 -7.58 -1.06
C TYR A 31 1.16 -8.19 0.23
N LEU A 32 1.31 -7.53 1.38
CA LEU A 32 0.80 -8.03 2.67
C LEU A 32 -0.71 -7.78 2.84
N ILE A 33 -1.25 -6.78 2.13
CA ILE A 33 -2.63 -6.31 2.35
C ILE A 33 -3.46 -6.45 1.08
N ILE A 34 -2.86 -6.26 -0.08
CA ILE A 34 -3.56 -6.18 -1.35
C ILE A 34 -3.57 -7.57 -2.00
N PRO A 35 -4.75 -8.18 -2.18
CA PRO A 35 -4.90 -9.42 -2.94
C PRO A 35 -4.66 -9.16 -4.43
N PHE A 36 -4.59 -10.24 -5.21
CA PHE A 36 -4.37 -10.16 -6.66
C PHE A 36 -5.42 -9.29 -7.38
N GLU A 37 -6.69 -9.37 -6.99
CA GLU A 37 -7.76 -8.51 -7.50
C GLU A 37 -7.91 -7.27 -6.61
N VAL A 38 -7.64 -6.09 -7.17
CA VAL A 38 -7.78 -4.82 -6.44
C VAL A 38 -9.18 -4.27 -6.66
N THR A 39 -10.00 -4.32 -5.61
CA THR A 39 -11.34 -3.70 -5.57
C THR A 39 -11.29 -2.38 -4.80
N GLU A 40 -12.36 -1.58 -4.89
CA GLU A 40 -12.48 -0.34 -4.12
C GLU A 40 -12.42 -0.57 -2.60
N GLU A 41 -12.99 -1.68 -2.10
CA GLU A 41 -12.93 -2.05 -0.68
C GLU A 41 -11.48 -2.28 -0.22
N VAL A 42 -10.67 -2.96 -1.04
CA VAL A 42 -9.25 -3.16 -0.78
C VAL A 42 -8.50 -1.83 -0.74
N LEU A 43 -8.83 -0.88 -1.63
CA LEU A 43 -8.24 0.45 -1.62
C LEU A 43 -8.63 1.26 -0.38
N LEU A 44 -9.88 1.17 0.06
CA LEU A 44 -10.34 1.83 1.28
C LEU A 44 -9.58 1.29 2.50
N ASN A 45 -9.40 -0.03 2.58
CA ASN A 45 -8.58 -0.65 3.63
C ASN A 45 -7.12 -0.20 3.54
N TYR A 46 -6.54 -0.22 2.34
CA TYR A 46 -5.16 0.20 2.11
C TYR A 46 -4.94 1.67 2.54
N ASN A 47 -5.82 2.58 2.13
CA ASN A 47 -5.77 3.98 2.53
C ASN A 47 -5.91 4.13 4.05
N SER A 48 -6.83 3.38 4.67
CA SER A 48 -7.02 3.43 6.13
C SER A 48 -5.78 2.98 6.90
N VAL A 49 -5.11 1.92 6.44
CA VAL A 49 -3.86 1.43 7.05
C VAL A 49 -2.75 2.46 6.91
N VAL A 50 -2.54 3.02 5.70
CA VAL A 50 -1.53 4.06 5.47
C VAL A 50 -1.80 5.30 6.32
N ASP A 51 -3.07 5.74 6.40
CA ASP A 51 -3.46 6.88 7.22
C ASP A 51 -3.21 6.63 8.72
N SER A 52 -3.47 5.41 9.21
CA SER A 52 -3.13 5.01 10.57
C SER A 52 -1.62 5.03 10.82
N CYS A 53 -0.81 4.50 9.90
CA CYS A 53 0.65 4.54 10.00
C CYS A 53 1.15 5.99 10.11
N ILE A 54 0.71 6.86 9.20
CA ILE A 54 1.10 8.27 9.18
C ILE A 54 0.66 8.98 10.47
N LYS A 55 -0.59 8.76 10.94
CA LYS A 55 -1.11 9.37 12.18
C LYS A 55 -0.34 8.94 13.43
N LYS A 56 0.05 7.67 13.50
CA LYS A 56 0.87 7.15 14.61
C LYS A 56 2.35 7.48 14.44
N ASN A 57 2.75 7.95 13.26
CA ASN A 57 4.14 8.11 12.85
C ASN A 57 4.96 6.82 13.00
N GLU A 58 4.31 5.69 12.74
CA GLU A 58 4.88 4.34 12.81
C GLU A 58 4.77 3.68 11.44
N ALA A 59 5.90 3.23 10.91
CA ALA A 59 5.94 2.47 9.67
C ALA A 59 5.19 1.14 9.82
N PHE A 60 4.64 0.63 8.73
CA PHE A 60 3.93 -0.64 8.73
C PHE A 60 4.88 -1.78 9.12
N GLU A 61 4.49 -2.60 10.10
CA GLU A 61 5.29 -3.74 10.55
C GLU A 61 5.43 -4.76 9.42
N LYS A 62 6.66 -4.95 8.96
CA LYS A 62 7.01 -5.98 7.98
C LYS A 62 7.43 -7.26 8.70
N PRO A 63 7.08 -8.45 8.16
CA PRO A 63 7.68 -9.70 8.60
C PRO A 63 9.21 -9.65 8.56
N ILE A 64 9.88 -10.39 9.43
CA ILE A 64 11.36 -10.46 9.50
C ILE A 64 11.96 -11.00 8.18
N ASP A 65 11.19 -11.83 7.48
CA ASP A 65 11.51 -12.43 6.18
C ASP A 65 10.95 -11.64 4.99
N TYR A 66 10.44 -10.42 5.21
CA TYR A 66 9.93 -9.58 4.13
C TYR A 66 11.06 -9.18 3.18
N ASP A 67 10.96 -9.65 1.94
CA ASP A 67 11.94 -9.35 0.91
C ASP A 67 11.68 -7.96 0.30
N ASP A 68 12.40 -6.95 0.80
CA ASP A 68 12.39 -5.59 0.24
C ASP A 68 13.06 -5.50 -1.15
N ARG A 69 13.59 -6.61 -1.72
CA ARG A 69 14.17 -6.61 -3.07
C ARG A 69 13.06 -6.34 -4.10
N LYS A 70 13.19 -5.22 -4.80
CA LYS A 70 12.43 -4.91 -6.02
C LYS A 70 12.82 -5.91 -7.10
N TYR A 71 12.01 -6.94 -7.34
CA TYR A 71 12.14 -7.84 -8.50
C TYR A 71 11.49 -7.23 -9.75
#